data_AF-A0A8B8PE89-F1
#
_entry.id   AF-A0A8B8PE89-F1
#
_cell.length_a   1.000
_cell.length_b   1.000
_cell.length_c   1.000
_cell.angle_alpha   90.00
_cell.angle_beta   90.00
_cell.angle_gamma   90.00
#
_symmetry.space_group_name_H-M   'P 1'
#
loop_
_entity.id
_entity.type
_entity.pdbx_description
1 polymer ?
#
loop_
_entity_poly.entity_id
_entity_poly.type
_entity_poly.pdbx_seq_one_letter_code
_entity_poly.pdbx_strand_id
1 'polypeptide(L)'
;MQHSKIEKTNSLPNLLILFLALLNPENLDAPPTFCSVPWLIRSLHSPILVPTLIVTKQRPNTLCPIMVELPPSSRLTTLVFLLSFALAVSTRERVPTPPLPILPLPSYSQLKWQQREIIMFLHFGVNTFTNSEWGTGHEDPDVFNPVGLDANQWASAAADAGISLMILTAKHHDGFCLWPSKYTDHSVESSRWKGGKGDVVQEFVDAAKARGLDAGLYLSPWDRHEPRYGDSLEYNEYYLAQLQELLTKYGDVREIWFDGAKGSDAPNMTYYFTDWFSMVKELQSSINIFSDAGPDVRWVGNEKGFAGTTCWATINRTSLSIGNASLEGYLNTGDPRGTDYLPPECDVSIREGWFWHKSQSPKELSKLLQIYYNSVGRNCVLLLNVPPNTTGLVSETDVHRLKELRNALDTIFSVNLAEKCSTKASSRRGGKDGGFGPENVLDGDHLWTYWAPADEDDGGEADHWIEMRGTDGGLRFNVVRIQEAVGLGQRIKRHEVYVDGKKIAQGTTVGHKRLHRLKGGVVQGSVVRVRITESKGLPLVSSIGLHLDPFWQPKDGKWL
;
A
#
# COMPACT_ATOMS: atom_id res chain seq x y z
N MET A 1 14.39 4.22 -61.19
CA MET A 1 15.80 3.96 -61.56
C MET A 1 16.49 3.52 -60.27
N GLN A 2 16.47 2.25 -59.87
CA GLN A 2 16.94 1.03 -60.53
C GLN A 2 18.48 0.91 -60.54
N HIS A 3 18.92 -0.22 -59.99
CA HIS A 3 20.26 -0.86 -59.96
C HIS A 3 21.18 -0.51 -58.77
N SER A 4 21.41 -1.38 -57.76
CA SER A 4 21.88 -2.80 -57.71
C SER A 4 23.36 -2.92 -58.09
N LYS A 5 24.28 -3.71 -57.52
CA LYS A 5 24.28 -4.87 -56.59
C LYS A 5 25.78 -5.30 -56.46
N ILE A 6 26.33 -5.82 -55.34
CA ILE A 6 26.70 -7.24 -55.04
C ILE A 6 27.88 -7.19 -54.03
N GLU A 7 27.71 -7.61 -52.76
CA GLU A 7 28.02 -8.92 -52.11
C GLU A 7 29.49 -9.23 -51.79
N LYS A 8 29.74 -9.57 -50.51
CA LYS A 8 30.17 -10.93 -50.10
C LYS A 8 30.02 -11.16 -48.59
N THR A 9 29.67 -12.41 -48.28
CA THR A 9 29.13 -13.02 -47.05
C THR A 9 30.17 -13.82 -46.25
N ASN A 10 29.87 -14.13 -44.98
CA ASN A 10 30.25 -15.35 -44.21
C ASN A 10 29.34 -15.43 -42.96
N SER A 11 28.29 -16.26 -42.91
CA SER A 11 28.22 -17.72 -42.64
C SER A 11 28.26 -18.12 -41.14
N LEU A 12 27.09 -18.50 -40.60
CA LEU A 12 26.85 -19.25 -39.36
C LEU A 12 26.04 -20.52 -39.73
N PRO A 13 26.31 -21.72 -39.17
CA PRO A 13 25.62 -22.94 -39.59
C PRO A 13 24.38 -23.31 -38.74
N ASN A 14 23.51 -24.06 -39.43
CA ASN A 14 22.15 -24.55 -39.15
C ASN A 14 21.95 -25.57 -38.01
N LEU A 15 20.72 -25.60 -37.45
CA LEU A 15 19.78 -26.75 -37.38
C LEU A 15 18.42 -26.22 -36.82
N LEU A 16 17.30 -26.04 -37.54
CA LEU A 16 16.41 -26.87 -38.36
C LEU A 16 15.32 -27.65 -37.57
N ILE A 17 14.07 -27.10 -37.60
CA ILE A 17 12.74 -27.78 -37.82
C ILE A 17 12.11 -28.58 -36.64
N LEU A 18 10.79 -28.67 -36.34
CA LEU A 18 9.42 -28.43 -36.89
C LEU A 18 8.49 -28.29 -35.64
N PHE A 19 7.39 -27.52 -35.54
CA PHE A 19 6.07 -27.71 -36.17
C PHE A 19 5.15 -26.52 -35.83
N LEU A 20 4.30 -26.10 -36.78
CA LEU A 20 3.23 -25.10 -36.62
C LEU A 20 1.89 -25.68 -37.10
N ALA A 21 0.84 -25.27 -36.39
CA ALA A 21 -0.52 -24.93 -36.84
C ALA A 21 -1.58 -26.02 -37.07
N LEU A 22 -2.78 -25.73 -36.52
CA LEU A 22 -4.18 -25.94 -36.98
C LEU A 22 -5.06 -26.14 -35.70
N LEU A 23 -6.12 -25.38 -35.35
CA LEU A 23 -7.15 -24.65 -36.11
C LEU A 23 -7.85 -23.54 -35.26
N ASN A 24 -8.51 -22.62 -35.97
CA ASN A 24 -9.31 -21.47 -35.52
C ASN A 24 -10.74 -21.86 -35.07
N PRO A 25 -11.50 -20.98 -34.37
CA PRO A 25 -12.83 -21.25 -33.80
C PRO A 25 -13.99 -20.79 -34.72
N GLU A 26 -15.18 -21.40 -34.61
CA GLU A 26 -16.52 -20.76 -34.67
C GLU A 26 -17.67 -21.80 -34.61
N ASN A 27 -18.68 -21.47 -33.78
CA ASN A 27 -20.11 -21.84 -33.78
C ASN A 27 -20.57 -23.31 -33.90
N LEU A 28 -21.31 -23.78 -32.89
CA LEU A 28 -22.74 -24.15 -32.99
C LEU A 28 -23.34 -24.53 -31.62
N ASP A 29 -24.57 -24.06 -31.41
CA ASP A 29 -25.39 -24.09 -30.21
C ASP A 29 -25.97 -25.48 -29.82
N ALA A 30 -26.17 -25.61 -28.49
CA ALA A 30 -27.30 -26.20 -27.76
C ALA A 30 -27.51 -27.74 -27.62
N PRO A 31 -28.14 -28.20 -26.50
CA PRO A 31 -28.00 -29.53 -25.86
C PRO A 31 -29.34 -30.32 -25.95
N PRO A 32 -29.79 -31.22 -25.03
CA PRO A 32 -29.17 -32.00 -23.92
C PRO A 32 -29.55 -33.51 -23.96
N THR A 33 -29.10 -34.33 -23.00
CA THR A 33 -29.97 -35.20 -22.14
C THR A 33 -29.21 -36.23 -21.28
N PHE A 34 -29.75 -36.40 -20.07
CA PHE A 34 -29.46 -37.38 -19.01
C PHE A 34 -29.80 -38.83 -19.41
N CYS A 35 -29.08 -39.83 -18.87
CA CYS A 35 -29.61 -40.88 -17.95
C CYS A 35 -28.69 -42.11 -17.74
N SER A 36 -28.37 -42.38 -16.46
CA SER A 36 -28.37 -43.66 -15.71
C SER A 36 -27.92 -45.02 -16.32
N VAL A 37 -26.76 -45.53 -15.82
CA VAL A 37 -26.43 -46.84 -15.15
C VAL A 37 -27.53 -47.95 -15.16
N PRO A 38 -27.30 -49.29 -15.35
CA PRO A 38 -26.35 -50.15 -14.57
C PRO A 38 -25.76 -51.48 -15.15
N TRP A 39 -24.68 -51.93 -14.48
CA TRP A 39 -24.12 -53.30 -14.23
C TRP A 39 -24.51 -54.52 -15.11
N LEU A 40 -23.50 -55.26 -15.61
CA LEU A 40 -23.31 -56.71 -15.33
C LEU A 40 -21.89 -57.24 -15.70
N ILE A 41 -21.41 -58.20 -14.90
CA ILE A 41 -20.10 -58.86 -14.88
C ILE A 41 -20.00 -60.01 -15.91
N ARG A 42 -18.85 -60.18 -16.60
CA ARG A 42 -18.07 -61.46 -16.67
C ARG A 42 -16.75 -61.39 -17.47
N SER A 43 -15.66 -61.50 -16.72
CA SER A 43 -14.37 -62.21 -16.93
C SER A 43 -13.93 -62.69 -18.33
N LEU A 44 -12.72 -62.30 -18.74
CA LEU A 44 -11.72 -63.15 -19.42
C LEU A 44 -10.27 -62.62 -19.17
N HIS A 45 -9.59 -63.30 -18.23
CA HIS A 45 -8.17 -63.71 -18.15
C HIS A 45 -7.00 -62.89 -18.76
N SER A 46 -6.05 -62.61 -17.85
CA SER A 46 -4.56 -62.71 -17.93
C SER A 46 -3.71 -61.43 -17.93
N PRO A 47 -2.49 -61.47 -17.31
CA PRO A 47 -2.04 -60.43 -16.39
C PRO A 47 -0.85 -59.60 -16.90
N ILE A 48 -0.78 -58.33 -16.48
CA ILE A 48 0.44 -57.51 -16.57
C ILE A 48 0.82 -57.07 -15.15
N LEU A 49 2.00 -57.51 -14.72
CA LEU A 49 2.66 -57.15 -13.47
C LEU A 49 3.06 -55.67 -13.48
N VAL A 50 2.56 -54.91 -12.50
CA VAL A 50 3.05 -53.57 -12.15
C VAL A 50 3.84 -53.72 -10.84
N PRO A 51 5.13 -53.32 -10.76
CA PRO A 51 5.86 -53.35 -9.51
C PRO A 51 5.51 -52.13 -8.66
N THR A 52 4.78 -52.35 -7.58
CA THR A 52 4.60 -51.41 -6.46
C THR A 52 5.87 -51.43 -5.60
N LEU A 53 6.58 -50.30 -5.50
CA LEU A 53 7.73 -50.17 -4.63
C LEU A 53 7.26 -49.89 -3.19
N ILE A 54 7.43 -50.88 -2.32
CA ILE A 54 7.23 -50.76 -0.87
C ILE A 54 8.50 -50.12 -0.28
N VAL A 55 8.35 -48.96 0.36
CA VAL A 55 9.43 -48.30 1.12
C VAL A 55 9.45 -48.91 2.52
N THR A 56 10.45 -49.74 2.82
CA THR A 56 10.78 -50.13 4.20
C THR A 56 11.94 -49.30 4.74
N LYS A 57 11.76 -48.86 5.97
CA LYS A 57 12.65 -48.00 6.76
C LYS A 57 13.72 -48.87 7.41
N GLN A 58 14.99 -48.70 7.04
CA GLN A 58 16.12 -49.22 7.84
C GLN A 58 17.23 -48.16 7.96
N ARG A 59 17.72 -48.00 9.19
CA ARG A 59 18.83 -47.14 9.63
C ARG A 59 20.14 -47.99 9.69
N PRO A 60 21.30 -47.35 9.89
CA PRO A 60 22.46 -47.49 9.00
C PRO A 60 23.52 -48.50 9.48
N ASN A 61 24.52 -48.70 8.62
CA ASN A 61 25.82 -49.34 8.86
C ASN A 61 25.85 -50.87 8.84
N THR A 62 26.08 -51.44 7.65
CA THR A 62 27.05 -52.53 7.41
C THR A 62 27.18 -52.75 5.90
N LEU A 63 28.29 -52.33 5.31
CA LEU A 63 28.65 -52.70 3.94
C LEU A 63 29.28 -54.10 3.97
N CYS A 64 28.59 -55.07 3.39
CA CYS A 64 29.15 -56.39 3.09
C CYS A 64 29.78 -56.32 1.69
N PRO A 65 31.10 -56.59 1.49
CA PRO A 65 31.69 -56.52 0.17
C PRO A 65 31.35 -57.79 -0.61
N ILE A 66 30.54 -57.64 -1.66
CA ILE A 66 30.42 -58.64 -2.73
C ILE A 66 31.71 -58.52 -3.56
N MET A 67 32.64 -59.46 -3.40
CA MET A 67 33.80 -59.57 -4.29
C MET A 67 33.35 -60.12 -5.64
N VAL A 68 33.37 -59.26 -6.65
CA VAL A 68 33.39 -59.67 -8.06
C VAL A 68 34.85 -59.61 -8.52
N GLU A 69 35.45 -60.75 -8.80
CA GLU A 69 36.78 -60.81 -9.43
C GLU A 69 36.69 -60.37 -10.90
N LEU A 70 37.40 -59.30 -11.24
CA LEU A 70 37.61 -58.84 -12.62
C LEU A 70 39.09 -59.01 -13.02
N PRO A 71 39.38 -59.33 -14.29
CA PRO A 71 40.74 -59.65 -14.76
C PRO A 71 41.71 -58.45 -14.72
N PRO A 72 43.04 -58.67 -14.70
CA PRO A 72 44.03 -57.67 -14.31
C PRO A 72 44.41 -56.62 -15.38
N SER A 73 43.52 -56.31 -16.34
CA SER A 73 43.77 -55.31 -17.40
C SER A 73 42.81 -54.12 -17.43
N SER A 74 41.91 -53.97 -16.45
CA SER A 74 40.93 -52.86 -16.42
C SER A 74 40.87 -52.08 -15.11
N ARG A 75 41.90 -52.16 -14.24
CA ARG A 75 41.92 -51.43 -12.96
C ARG A 75 42.19 -49.93 -13.09
N LEU A 76 42.83 -49.47 -14.17
CA LEU A 76 43.09 -48.04 -14.38
C LEU A 76 41.91 -47.32 -15.06
N THR A 77 41.26 -47.98 -16.03
CA THR A 77 40.14 -47.40 -16.80
C THR A 77 38.85 -47.34 -15.99
N THR A 78 38.60 -48.33 -15.12
CA THR A 78 37.39 -48.37 -14.27
C THR A 78 37.46 -47.38 -13.11
N LEU A 79 38.67 -47.11 -12.57
CA LEU A 79 38.88 -46.10 -11.53
C LEU A 79 38.74 -44.67 -12.09
N VAL A 80 39.21 -44.43 -13.32
CA VAL A 80 39.01 -43.15 -14.01
C VAL A 80 37.54 -42.92 -14.36
N PHE A 81 36.79 -43.96 -14.78
CA PHE A 81 35.36 -43.81 -15.05
C PHE A 81 34.52 -43.54 -13.79
N LEU A 82 34.86 -44.16 -12.65
CA LEU A 82 34.19 -43.88 -11.36
C LEU A 82 34.59 -42.53 -10.76
N LEU A 83 35.84 -42.07 -10.91
CA LEU A 83 36.21 -40.69 -10.56
C LEU A 83 35.55 -39.66 -11.51
N SER A 84 35.39 -39.98 -12.79
CA SER A 84 34.71 -39.11 -13.75
C SER A 84 33.19 -39.02 -13.51
N PHE A 85 32.57 -40.09 -13.02
CA PHE A 85 31.16 -40.07 -12.59
C PHE A 85 30.96 -39.42 -11.22
N ALA A 86 31.94 -39.48 -10.32
CA ALA A 86 31.92 -38.77 -9.04
C ALA A 86 32.12 -37.25 -9.19
N LEU A 87 32.74 -36.79 -10.29
CA LEU A 87 32.95 -35.37 -10.61
C LEU A 87 31.82 -34.73 -11.44
N ALA A 88 30.79 -35.50 -11.80
CA ALA A 88 29.61 -35.01 -12.51
C ALA A 88 28.33 -35.06 -11.66
N VAL A 89 28.46 -35.10 -10.33
CA VAL A 89 27.40 -34.50 -9.50
C VAL A 89 27.51 -33.01 -9.74
N SER A 90 26.75 -32.51 -10.72
CA SER A 90 26.41 -31.11 -10.78
C SER A 90 25.84 -30.78 -9.39
N THR A 91 26.67 -30.16 -8.53
CA THR A 91 26.18 -29.49 -7.34
C THR A 91 25.32 -28.38 -7.89
N ARG A 92 24.04 -28.67 -8.09
CA ARG A 92 23.05 -27.67 -8.49
C ARG A 92 23.15 -26.61 -7.41
N GLU A 93 23.77 -25.47 -7.76
CA GLU A 93 23.96 -24.38 -6.82
C GLU A 93 22.58 -24.05 -6.26
N ARG A 94 22.44 -24.18 -4.94
CA ARG A 94 21.18 -23.89 -4.29
C ARG A 94 20.98 -22.39 -4.41
N VAL A 95 20.10 -21.99 -5.33
CA VAL A 95 19.66 -20.60 -5.45
C VAL A 95 19.13 -20.16 -4.07
N PRO A 96 19.69 -19.11 -3.48
CA PRO A 96 19.29 -18.63 -2.17
C PRO A 96 17.80 -18.26 -2.16
N THR A 97 17.06 -18.76 -1.17
CA THR A 97 15.63 -18.47 -1.04
C THR A 97 15.39 -17.17 -0.27
N PRO A 98 14.32 -16.43 -0.58
CA PRO A 98 13.85 -15.31 0.24
C PRO A 98 13.74 -15.68 1.73
N PRO A 99 14.03 -14.75 2.65
CA PRO A 99 13.68 -14.89 4.06
C PRO A 99 12.18 -15.17 4.25
N LEU A 100 11.82 -15.97 5.26
CA LEU A 100 10.41 -16.20 5.58
C LEU A 100 9.70 -14.88 5.91
N PRO A 101 8.41 -14.72 5.52
CA PRO A 101 7.61 -13.57 5.92
C PRO A 101 7.38 -13.55 7.44
N ILE A 102 7.17 -12.36 8.00
CA ILE A 102 6.72 -12.18 9.39
C ILE A 102 5.29 -11.67 9.37
N LEU A 103 4.39 -12.46 9.94
CA LEU A 103 2.97 -12.11 10.00
C LEU A 103 2.71 -10.98 11.01
N PRO A 104 1.61 -10.23 10.82
CA PRO A 104 0.69 -10.26 9.66
C PRO A 104 1.26 -9.53 8.43
N LEU A 105 0.81 -9.92 7.24
CA LEU A 105 1.21 -9.32 5.96
C LEU A 105 0.15 -8.33 5.47
N PRO A 106 0.55 -7.27 4.75
CA PRO A 106 -0.40 -6.43 4.04
C PRO A 106 -1.08 -7.23 2.91
N SER A 107 -2.35 -6.94 2.68
CA SER A 107 -3.02 -7.31 1.43
C SER A 107 -2.42 -6.54 0.25
N TYR A 108 -2.70 -7.01 -0.97
CA TYR A 108 -2.31 -6.28 -2.18
C TYR A 108 -2.94 -4.88 -2.25
N SER A 109 -4.20 -4.72 -1.82
CA SER A 109 -4.88 -3.42 -1.80
C SER A 109 -4.27 -2.45 -0.78
N GLN A 110 -3.84 -2.96 0.37
CA GLN A 110 -3.11 -2.16 1.37
C GLN A 110 -1.74 -1.72 0.86
N LEU A 111 -0.99 -2.60 0.17
CA LEU A 111 0.29 -2.23 -0.44
C LEU A 111 0.12 -1.13 -1.48
N LYS A 112 -0.84 -1.28 -2.40
CA LYS A 112 -1.14 -0.26 -3.43
C LYS A 112 -1.55 1.06 -2.81
N TRP A 113 -2.35 1.01 -1.74
CA TRP A 113 -2.78 2.19 -1.01
C TRP A 113 -1.62 2.91 -0.32
N GLN A 114 -0.72 2.17 0.33
CA GLN A 114 0.41 2.78 1.03
C GLN A 114 1.39 3.48 0.08
N GLN A 115 1.51 2.98 -1.16
CA GLN A 115 2.31 3.61 -2.23
C GLN A 115 1.77 4.97 -2.70
N ARG A 116 0.52 5.32 -2.39
CA ARG A 116 -0.06 6.61 -2.80
C ARG A 116 0.54 7.79 -2.07
N GLU A 117 0.99 7.56 -0.83
CA GLU A 117 1.55 8.54 0.10
C GLU A 117 0.58 9.66 0.50
N ILE A 118 0.02 10.40 -0.45
CA ILE A 118 -0.96 11.45 -0.25
C ILE A 118 -2.23 11.11 -1.04
N ILE A 119 -3.37 11.17 -0.36
CA ILE A 119 -4.71 11.06 -0.93
C ILE A 119 -5.54 12.28 -0.51
N MET A 120 -6.66 12.57 -1.21
CA MET A 120 -7.46 13.78 -0.99
C MET A 120 -8.83 13.45 -0.40
N PHE A 121 -9.25 14.24 0.58
CA PHE A 121 -10.62 14.27 1.10
C PHE A 121 -11.38 15.48 0.57
N LEU A 122 -12.66 15.32 0.28
CA LEU A 122 -13.56 16.39 -0.12
C LEU A 122 -14.78 16.39 0.81
N HIS A 123 -14.77 17.27 1.81
CA HIS A 123 -15.99 17.61 2.53
C HIS A 123 -16.79 18.65 1.76
N PHE A 124 -17.95 18.24 1.29
CA PHE A 124 -18.87 19.08 0.55
C PHE A 124 -20.31 18.66 0.84
N GLY A 125 -21.24 19.62 0.87
CA GLY A 125 -22.62 19.37 1.27
C GLY A 125 -23.29 20.60 1.90
N VAL A 126 -24.46 20.43 2.51
CA VAL A 126 -25.25 21.53 3.12
C VAL A 126 -24.44 22.37 4.10
N ASN A 127 -23.50 21.77 4.83
CA ASN A 127 -22.60 22.42 5.78
C ASN A 127 -21.71 23.50 5.15
N THR A 128 -21.39 23.34 3.86
CA THR A 128 -20.66 24.35 3.07
C THR A 128 -21.48 25.63 2.93
N PHE A 129 -22.81 25.51 2.79
CA PHE A 129 -23.73 26.62 2.57
C PHE A 129 -24.25 27.22 3.87
N THR A 130 -24.33 26.42 4.93
CA THR A 130 -24.71 26.88 6.27
C THR A 130 -23.52 27.38 7.09
N ASN A 131 -22.29 27.28 6.56
CA ASN A 131 -21.06 27.68 7.23
C ASN A 131 -20.90 26.98 8.59
N SER A 132 -21.14 25.67 8.61
CA SER A 132 -21.06 24.79 9.79
C SER A 132 -20.05 23.67 9.54
N GLU A 133 -19.44 23.15 10.61
CA GLU A 133 -18.66 21.90 10.53
C GLU A 133 -19.57 20.68 10.65
N TRP A 134 -20.50 20.72 11.60
CA TRP A 134 -21.52 19.69 11.80
C TRP A 134 -22.92 20.27 11.64
N GLY A 135 -23.61 19.89 10.56
CA GLY A 135 -25.03 20.22 10.36
C GLY A 135 -25.93 19.50 11.34
N THR A 136 -27.14 20.02 11.47
CA THR A 136 -28.17 19.65 12.44
C THR A 136 -29.02 18.46 12.01
N GLY A 137 -29.11 18.18 10.71
CA GLY A 137 -30.06 17.23 10.11
C GLY A 137 -31.41 17.84 9.75
N HIS A 138 -31.57 19.15 9.94
CA HIS A 138 -32.78 19.91 9.62
C HIS A 138 -32.52 21.03 8.62
N GLU A 139 -31.36 21.00 7.96
CA GLU A 139 -31.05 21.91 6.87
C GLU A 139 -32.13 21.77 5.77
N ASP A 140 -32.63 22.91 5.30
CA ASP A 140 -33.50 22.94 4.13
C ASP A 140 -32.69 22.47 2.91
N PRO A 141 -33.11 21.41 2.17
CA PRO A 141 -32.42 20.96 0.97
C PRO A 141 -32.13 22.07 -0.04
N ASP A 142 -32.93 23.14 -0.10
CA ASP A 142 -32.73 24.25 -1.03
C ASP A 142 -31.53 25.15 -0.71
N VAL A 143 -30.93 25.03 0.48
CA VAL A 143 -29.64 25.68 0.77
C VAL A 143 -28.53 25.09 -0.10
N PHE A 144 -28.64 23.82 -0.47
CA PHE A 144 -27.70 23.15 -1.36
C PHE A 144 -27.95 23.58 -2.80
N ASN A 145 -27.16 24.55 -3.28
CA ASN A 145 -27.26 25.03 -4.66
C ASN A 145 -25.91 25.52 -5.23
N PRO A 146 -24.94 24.62 -5.47
CA PRO A 146 -23.68 24.98 -6.09
C PRO A 146 -23.83 25.24 -7.59
N VAL A 147 -24.11 26.49 -7.93
CA VAL A 147 -24.37 26.93 -9.32
C VAL A 147 -23.19 26.73 -10.28
N GLY A 148 -21.96 26.62 -9.75
CA GLY A 148 -20.73 26.45 -10.52
C GLY A 148 -20.00 25.16 -10.19
N LEU A 149 -20.70 24.13 -9.69
CA LEU A 149 -20.07 22.84 -9.39
C LEU A 149 -19.38 22.29 -10.64
N ASP A 150 -18.08 22.00 -10.51
CA ASP A 150 -17.30 21.31 -11.52
C ASP A 150 -16.35 20.31 -10.86
N ALA A 151 -16.77 19.04 -10.81
CA ALA A 151 -15.94 17.97 -10.27
C ALA A 151 -14.67 17.72 -11.12
N ASN A 152 -14.65 18.11 -12.40
CA ASN A 152 -13.41 18.03 -13.21
C ASN A 152 -12.35 19.01 -12.69
N GLN A 153 -12.76 20.15 -12.13
CA GLN A 153 -11.84 21.08 -11.48
C GLN A 153 -11.23 20.46 -10.21
N TRP A 154 -12.03 19.71 -9.43
CA TRP A 154 -11.53 18.99 -8.26
C TRP A 154 -10.51 17.91 -8.68
N ALA A 155 -10.87 17.08 -9.66
CA ALA A 155 -9.98 16.04 -10.19
C ALA A 155 -8.71 16.62 -10.82
N SER A 156 -8.80 17.76 -11.49
CA SER A 156 -7.63 18.47 -12.03
C SER A 156 -6.71 18.96 -10.93
N ALA A 157 -7.25 19.56 -9.87
CA ALA A 157 -6.46 20.04 -8.73
C ALA A 157 -5.75 18.88 -8.01
N ALA A 158 -6.41 17.72 -7.87
CA ALA A 158 -5.81 16.52 -7.29
C ALA A 158 -4.69 15.95 -8.18
N ALA A 159 -4.96 15.76 -9.47
CA ALA A 159 -3.99 15.22 -10.42
C ALA A 159 -2.75 16.12 -10.55
N ASP A 160 -2.94 17.43 -10.67
CA ASP A 160 -1.85 18.43 -10.70
C ASP A 160 -1.02 18.41 -9.40
N ALA A 161 -1.61 18.00 -8.29
CA ALA A 161 -0.93 17.83 -7.00
C ALA A 161 -0.30 16.44 -6.82
N GLY A 162 -0.34 15.57 -7.83
CA GLY A 162 0.20 14.20 -7.80
C GLY A 162 -0.58 13.23 -6.92
N ILE A 163 -1.82 13.56 -6.56
CA ILE A 163 -2.72 12.70 -5.80
C ILE A 163 -3.37 11.70 -6.76
N SER A 164 -3.51 10.44 -6.32
CA SER A 164 -4.03 9.33 -7.13
C SER A 164 -5.35 8.73 -6.62
N LEU A 165 -5.83 9.16 -5.44
CA LEU A 165 -7.10 8.76 -4.85
C LEU A 165 -7.76 9.99 -4.22
N MET A 166 -9.02 10.20 -4.56
CA MET A 166 -9.89 11.21 -3.94
C MET A 166 -11.04 10.51 -3.23
N ILE A 167 -11.47 11.02 -2.10
CA ILE A 167 -12.60 10.48 -1.34
C ILE A 167 -13.60 11.61 -1.07
N LEU A 168 -14.86 11.42 -1.45
CA LEU A 168 -15.95 12.39 -1.30
C LEU A 168 -16.86 12.02 -0.13
N THR A 169 -17.27 13.00 0.67
CA THR A 169 -18.36 12.84 1.64
C THR A 169 -19.71 12.68 0.93
N ALA A 170 -20.07 11.46 0.57
CA ALA A 170 -21.35 11.16 -0.07
C ALA A 170 -22.53 11.49 0.87
N LYS A 171 -22.34 11.25 2.18
CA LYS A 171 -23.26 11.69 3.25
C LYS A 171 -22.45 12.03 4.49
N HIS A 172 -22.62 13.24 5.04
CA HIS A 172 -22.02 13.65 6.31
C HIS A 172 -22.99 13.43 7.49
N HIS A 173 -22.62 13.79 8.72
CA HIS A 173 -23.44 13.55 9.93
C HIS A 173 -24.84 14.16 9.87
N ASP A 174 -25.01 15.27 9.15
CA ASP A 174 -26.31 15.89 8.87
C ASP A 174 -27.26 14.98 8.09
N GLY A 175 -26.77 13.92 7.46
CA GLY A 175 -27.62 12.93 6.78
C GLY A 175 -27.99 13.32 5.34
N PHE A 176 -27.63 14.51 4.86
CA PHE A 176 -27.94 14.94 3.50
C PHE A 176 -27.13 14.13 2.48
N CYS A 177 -27.82 13.39 1.61
CA CYS A 177 -27.19 12.53 0.61
C CYS A 177 -26.86 13.31 -0.67
N LEU A 178 -25.60 13.24 -1.12
CA LEU A 178 -25.12 13.91 -2.34
C LEU A 178 -25.47 13.19 -3.66
N TRP A 179 -26.25 12.12 -3.57
CA TRP A 179 -26.81 11.37 -4.70
C TRP A 179 -28.32 11.18 -4.50
N PRO A 180 -29.10 10.94 -5.57
CA PRO A 180 -30.54 10.69 -5.48
C PRO A 180 -30.81 9.28 -4.91
N SER A 181 -30.60 9.14 -3.59
CA SER A 181 -30.82 7.92 -2.83
C SER A 181 -32.30 7.53 -2.85
N LYS A 182 -32.60 6.26 -3.14
CA LYS A 182 -34.00 5.77 -3.11
C LYS A 182 -34.59 5.64 -1.71
N TYR A 183 -33.74 5.76 -0.68
CA TYR A 183 -34.08 5.39 0.69
C TYR A 183 -34.29 6.59 1.62
N THR A 184 -34.13 7.82 1.13
CA THR A 184 -34.39 9.05 1.86
C THR A 184 -34.69 10.22 0.91
N ASP A 185 -35.62 11.08 1.29
CA ASP A 185 -35.90 12.33 0.58
C ASP A 185 -34.91 13.44 0.97
N HIS A 186 -34.08 13.24 2.01
CA HIS A 186 -33.04 14.20 2.40
C HIS A 186 -31.78 14.04 1.57
N SER A 187 -31.92 14.37 0.29
CA SER A 187 -30.89 14.23 -0.72
C SER A 187 -30.92 15.37 -1.74
N VAL A 188 -29.96 15.36 -2.65
CA VAL A 188 -29.92 16.27 -3.81
C VAL A 188 -31.20 16.26 -4.65
N GLU A 189 -31.99 15.18 -4.62
CA GLU A 189 -33.28 15.09 -5.32
C GLU A 189 -34.30 16.14 -4.81
N SER A 190 -34.25 16.45 -3.51
CA SER A 190 -35.11 17.45 -2.87
C SER A 190 -34.55 18.87 -2.94
N SER A 191 -33.37 19.07 -3.53
CA SER A 191 -32.77 20.40 -3.69
C SER A 191 -33.11 21.04 -5.03
N ARG A 192 -33.15 22.36 -5.09
CA ARG A 192 -33.23 23.10 -6.38
C ARG A 192 -32.00 22.93 -7.28
N TRP A 193 -30.88 22.39 -6.79
CA TRP A 193 -29.68 22.21 -7.60
C TRP A 193 -29.96 21.29 -8.79
N LYS A 194 -29.68 21.77 -10.00
CA LYS A 194 -30.03 21.10 -11.27
C LYS A 194 -31.50 20.66 -11.35
N GLY A 195 -32.40 21.37 -10.66
CA GLY A 195 -33.83 21.06 -10.59
C GLY A 195 -34.14 19.69 -10.00
N GLY A 196 -33.41 19.28 -8.95
CA GLY A 196 -33.59 17.99 -8.27
C GLY A 196 -33.03 16.78 -9.04
N LYS A 197 -32.29 17.01 -10.12
CA LYS A 197 -31.76 15.93 -10.99
C LYS A 197 -30.24 15.79 -10.93
N GLY A 198 -29.61 16.50 -9.98
CA GLY A 198 -28.17 16.44 -9.80
C GLY A 198 -27.74 15.16 -9.09
N ASP A 199 -26.51 14.72 -9.37
CA ASP A 199 -25.85 13.63 -8.66
C ASP A 199 -24.37 13.98 -8.55
N VAL A 200 -23.96 14.47 -7.37
CA VAL A 200 -22.58 14.90 -7.14
C VAL A 200 -21.65 13.69 -7.14
N VAL A 201 -22.12 12.54 -6.64
CA VAL A 201 -21.33 11.31 -6.59
C VAL A 201 -21.01 10.84 -8.00
N GLN A 202 -21.99 10.86 -8.92
CA GLN A 202 -21.77 10.54 -10.33
C GLN A 202 -20.76 11.49 -10.99
N GLU A 203 -20.94 12.81 -10.83
CA GLU A 203 -20.03 13.81 -11.41
C GLU A 203 -18.60 13.65 -10.87
N PHE A 204 -18.47 13.31 -9.59
CA PHE A 204 -17.19 13.05 -8.94
C PHE A 204 -16.48 11.80 -9.48
N VAL A 205 -17.16 10.65 -9.53
CA VAL A 205 -16.53 9.41 -10.02
C VAL A 205 -16.18 9.49 -11.50
N ASP A 206 -17.01 10.16 -12.31
CA ASP A 206 -16.73 10.38 -13.73
C ASP A 206 -15.51 11.29 -13.94
N ALA A 207 -15.41 12.38 -13.18
CA ALA A 207 -14.27 13.28 -13.23
C ALA A 207 -12.97 12.61 -12.77
N ALA A 208 -13.02 11.84 -11.68
CA ALA A 208 -11.87 11.08 -11.19
C ALA A 208 -11.38 10.08 -12.26
N LYS A 209 -12.31 9.27 -12.80
CA LYS A 209 -12.01 8.31 -13.87
C LYS A 209 -11.42 8.97 -15.12
N ALA A 210 -11.98 10.11 -15.55
CA ALA A 210 -11.50 10.86 -16.72
C ALA A 210 -10.06 11.37 -16.53
N ARG A 211 -9.62 11.60 -15.29
CA ARG A 211 -8.24 12.01 -14.95
C ARG A 211 -7.33 10.85 -14.54
N GLY A 212 -7.81 9.60 -14.60
CA GLY A 212 -7.04 8.43 -14.19
C GLY A 212 -6.82 8.35 -12.67
N LEU A 213 -7.69 9.00 -11.90
CA LEU A 213 -7.69 8.97 -10.44
C LEU A 213 -8.64 7.86 -9.96
N ASP A 214 -8.26 7.21 -8.87
CA ASP A 214 -9.17 6.33 -8.16
C ASP A 214 -10.15 7.16 -7.30
N ALA A 215 -11.37 6.65 -7.12
CA ALA A 215 -12.40 7.27 -6.30
C ALA A 215 -12.65 6.46 -5.02
N GLY A 216 -12.90 7.15 -3.92
CA GLY A 216 -13.41 6.61 -2.68
C GLY A 216 -14.62 7.41 -2.20
N LEU A 217 -15.35 6.85 -1.24
CA LEU A 217 -16.53 7.48 -0.67
C LEU A 217 -16.47 7.48 0.85
N TYR A 218 -17.06 8.50 1.45
CA TYR A 218 -17.33 8.56 2.87
C TYR A 218 -18.85 8.50 3.07
N LEU A 219 -19.28 7.63 3.97
CA LEU A 219 -20.67 7.51 4.38
C LEU A 219 -20.69 7.55 5.90
N SER A 220 -21.25 8.62 6.47
CA SER A 220 -21.31 8.80 7.91
C SER A 220 -22.17 7.73 8.58
N PRO A 221 -21.64 6.93 9.53
CA PRO A 221 -22.46 6.02 10.34
C PRO A 221 -23.43 6.77 11.23
N TRP A 222 -23.01 7.89 11.85
CA TRP A 222 -23.89 8.78 12.59
C TRP A 222 -24.77 9.58 11.63
N ASP A 223 -26.08 9.59 11.86
CA ASP A 223 -27.03 10.33 11.04
C ASP A 223 -27.95 11.13 11.96
N ARG A 224 -28.02 12.44 11.71
CA ARG A 224 -28.82 13.39 12.50
C ARG A 224 -30.18 13.67 11.87
N HIS A 225 -30.43 13.19 10.65
CA HIS A 225 -31.69 13.38 9.94
C HIS A 225 -32.58 12.13 10.00
N GLU A 226 -32.00 10.97 9.76
CA GLU A 226 -32.73 9.72 9.53
C GLU A 226 -33.55 9.28 10.76
N PRO A 227 -34.89 9.23 10.69
CA PRO A 227 -35.73 8.84 11.82
C PRO A 227 -35.47 7.44 12.38
N ARG A 228 -34.96 6.52 11.55
CA ARG A 228 -34.55 5.17 11.99
C ARG A 228 -33.30 5.19 12.89
N TYR A 229 -32.53 6.29 12.92
CA TYR A 229 -31.30 6.35 13.72
C TYR A 229 -31.59 6.20 15.22
N GLY A 230 -31.09 5.10 15.81
CA GLY A 230 -31.39 4.67 17.17
C GLY A 230 -32.18 3.36 17.23
N ASP A 231 -32.93 3.01 16.18
CA ASP A 231 -33.38 1.65 15.93
C ASP A 231 -32.26 0.88 15.22
N SER A 232 -31.61 -0.02 15.98
CA SER A 232 -30.44 -0.71 15.48
C SER A 232 -30.75 -1.63 14.30
N LEU A 233 -31.93 -2.24 14.19
CA LEU A 233 -32.19 -3.09 13.03
C LEU A 233 -32.50 -2.24 11.79
N GLU A 234 -33.48 -1.34 11.90
CA GLU A 234 -33.99 -0.60 10.74
C GLU A 234 -32.94 0.35 10.16
N TYR A 235 -32.11 0.99 11.00
CA TYR A 235 -31.05 1.86 10.49
C TYR A 235 -29.91 1.07 9.84
N ASN A 236 -29.57 -0.11 10.35
CA ASN A 236 -28.54 -0.93 9.69
C ASN A 236 -29.04 -1.45 8.32
N GLU A 237 -30.31 -1.81 8.18
CA GLU A 237 -30.90 -2.17 6.89
C GLU A 237 -30.89 -0.98 5.91
N TYR A 238 -31.28 0.21 6.38
CA TYR A 238 -31.17 1.45 5.61
C TYR A 238 -29.74 1.72 5.13
N TYR A 239 -28.78 1.60 6.05
CA TYR A 239 -27.38 1.88 5.78
C TYR A 239 -26.79 0.89 4.77
N LEU A 240 -27.10 -0.40 4.93
CA LEU A 240 -26.70 -1.44 3.97
C LEU A 240 -27.29 -1.16 2.58
N ALA A 241 -28.54 -0.70 2.51
CA ALA A 241 -29.17 -0.36 1.25
C ALA A 241 -28.46 0.82 0.55
N GLN A 242 -28.04 1.86 1.29
CA GLN A 242 -27.23 2.96 0.76
C GLN A 242 -25.84 2.50 0.29
N LEU A 243 -25.17 1.64 1.05
CA LEU A 243 -23.92 1.03 0.64
C LEU A 243 -24.07 0.25 -0.68
N GLN A 244 -25.17 -0.51 -0.82
CA GLN A 244 -25.45 -1.22 -2.06
C GLN A 244 -25.62 -0.25 -3.23
N GLU A 245 -26.31 0.88 -3.07
CA GLU A 245 -26.41 1.89 -4.14
C GLU A 245 -25.05 2.45 -4.52
N LEU A 246 -24.26 2.89 -3.53
CA LEU A 246 -22.97 3.53 -3.74
C LEU A 246 -21.96 2.58 -4.39
N LEU A 247 -21.95 1.32 -3.98
CA LEU A 247 -20.93 0.35 -4.42
C LEU A 247 -21.32 -0.48 -5.65
N THR A 248 -22.55 -0.34 -6.17
CA THR A 248 -22.97 -1.01 -7.40
C THR A 248 -23.20 -0.06 -8.57
N LYS A 249 -23.58 1.20 -8.32
CA LYS A 249 -23.92 2.17 -9.38
C LYS A 249 -22.73 3.00 -9.85
N TYR A 250 -21.79 3.32 -8.95
CA TYR A 250 -20.76 4.35 -9.20
C TYR A 250 -19.38 3.79 -9.59
N GLY A 251 -19.35 2.58 -10.17
CA GLY A 251 -18.12 1.96 -10.68
C GLY A 251 -17.17 1.45 -9.59
N ASP A 252 -15.87 1.47 -9.88
CA ASP A 252 -14.83 0.96 -8.99
C ASP A 252 -14.54 1.97 -7.86
N VAL A 253 -14.97 1.64 -6.64
CA VAL A 253 -14.63 2.40 -5.43
C VAL A 253 -13.43 1.74 -4.77
N ARG A 254 -12.34 2.49 -4.55
CA ARG A 254 -11.08 1.99 -3.98
C ARG A 254 -10.97 2.14 -2.47
N GLU A 255 -11.75 3.05 -1.88
CA GLU A 255 -11.81 3.23 -0.44
C GLU A 255 -13.20 3.64 0.02
N ILE A 256 -13.68 3.04 1.11
CA ILE A 256 -14.89 3.49 1.82
C ILE A 256 -14.51 3.87 3.26
N TRP A 257 -14.97 5.04 3.70
CA TRP A 257 -14.58 5.64 4.97
C TRP A 257 -15.77 5.65 5.94
N PHE A 258 -15.60 5.02 7.09
CA PHE A 258 -16.60 4.92 8.15
C PHE A 258 -16.14 5.65 9.41
N ASP A 259 -16.79 6.77 9.72
CA ASP A 259 -16.49 7.59 10.89
C ASP A 259 -16.90 6.95 12.22
N GLY A 260 -16.07 7.11 13.24
CA GLY A 260 -16.43 6.83 14.63
C GLY A 260 -17.03 8.01 15.38
N ALA A 261 -16.98 9.23 14.83
CA ALA A 261 -17.45 10.45 15.48
C ALA A 261 -18.97 10.44 15.70
N LYS A 262 -19.37 10.88 16.89
CA LYS A 262 -20.76 10.95 17.32
C LYS A 262 -20.94 12.01 18.40
N GLY A 263 -22.00 12.82 18.29
CA GLY A 263 -22.37 13.81 19.30
C GLY A 263 -22.75 13.16 20.64
N SER A 264 -22.49 13.85 21.75
CA SER A 264 -22.79 13.34 23.10
C SER A 264 -24.29 13.12 23.37
N ASP A 265 -25.13 13.79 22.60
CA ASP A 265 -26.59 13.77 22.65
C ASP A 265 -27.21 12.76 21.66
N ALA A 266 -26.40 12.09 20.85
CA ALA A 266 -26.91 11.21 19.82
C ALA A 266 -27.57 9.94 20.40
N PRO A 267 -28.71 9.47 19.84
CA PRO A 267 -29.40 8.28 20.31
C PRO A 267 -28.47 7.07 20.41
N ASN A 268 -28.70 6.17 21.38
CA ASN A 268 -27.91 4.94 21.46
C ASN A 268 -28.08 4.13 20.17
N MET A 269 -26.97 3.69 19.57
CA MET A 269 -26.98 3.05 18.26
C MET A 269 -25.92 1.95 18.21
N THR A 270 -26.31 0.75 17.78
CA THR A 270 -25.38 -0.36 17.55
C THR A 270 -25.22 -0.59 16.06
N TYR A 271 -24.02 -0.33 15.52
CA TYR A 271 -23.72 -0.58 14.12
C TYR A 271 -23.30 -2.02 13.87
N TYR A 272 -23.84 -2.64 12.82
CA TYR A 272 -23.49 -4.00 12.40
C TYR A 272 -22.29 -3.98 11.45
N PHE A 273 -21.18 -3.42 11.92
CA PHE A 273 -19.96 -3.22 11.12
C PHE A 273 -19.47 -4.49 10.45
N THR A 274 -19.58 -5.65 11.11
CA THR A 274 -19.20 -6.94 10.50
C THR A 274 -20.00 -7.24 9.23
N ASP A 275 -21.31 -6.97 9.24
CA ASP A 275 -22.19 -7.19 8.09
C ASP A 275 -21.90 -6.15 7.00
N TRP A 276 -21.70 -4.89 7.40
CA TRP A 276 -21.33 -3.80 6.49
C TRP A 276 -20.03 -4.12 5.75
N PHE A 277 -18.98 -4.52 6.48
CA PHE A 277 -17.69 -4.86 5.89
C PHE A 277 -17.77 -6.08 4.98
N SER A 278 -18.56 -7.08 5.35
CA SER A 278 -18.75 -8.29 4.54
C SER A 278 -19.40 -7.96 3.19
N MET A 279 -20.48 -7.18 3.21
CA MET A 279 -21.15 -6.76 1.98
C MET A 279 -20.28 -5.82 1.13
N VAL A 280 -19.56 -4.89 1.75
CA VAL A 280 -18.61 -4.02 1.05
C VAL A 280 -17.57 -4.85 0.29
N LYS A 281 -17.00 -5.89 0.92
CA LYS A 281 -16.03 -6.79 0.28
C LYS A 281 -16.65 -7.68 -0.79
N GLU A 282 -17.91 -8.09 -0.62
CA GLU A 282 -18.65 -8.83 -1.64
C GLU A 282 -18.87 -8.00 -2.90
N LEU A 283 -19.30 -6.74 -2.74
CA LEU A 283 -19.58 -5.83 -3.85
C LEU A 283 -18.30 -5.31 -4.51
N GLN A 284 -17.25 -5.04 -3.72
CA GLN A 284 -16.01 -4.40 -4.17
C GLN A 284 -14.79 -5.08 -3.54
N SER A 285 -14.40 -6.26 -4.02
CA SER A 285 -13.31 -7.07 -3.42
C SER A 285 -11.95 -6.37 -3.26
N SER A 286 -11.66 -5.36 -4.09
CA SER A 286 -10.40 -4.60 -4.05
C SER A 286 -10.42 -3.34 -3.18
N ILE A 287 -11.58 -3.00 -2.59
CA ILE A 287 -11.76 -1.79 -1.77
C ILE A 287 -11.00 -1.91 -0.46
N ASN A 288 -10.39 -0.81 -0.01
CA ASN A 288 -9.96 -0.68 1.38
C ASN A 288 -11.08 -0.07 2.21
N ILE A 289 -11.26 -0.59 3.41
CA ILE A 289 -12.23 -0.07 4.36
C ILE A 289 -11.47 0.62 5.49
N PHE A 290 -11.69 1.93 5.59
CA PHE A 290 -11.27 2.72 6.73
C PHE A 290 -12.36 2.71 7.80
N SER A 291 -11.93 2.54 9.05
CA SER A 291 -12.61 3.10 10.22
C SER A 291 -11.55 3.37 11.30
N ASP A 292 -11.93 3.95 12.43
CA ASP A 292 -11.06 4.09 13.60
C ASP A 292 -10.28 2.80 13.96
N ALA A 293 -10.90 1.64 13.72
CA ALA A 293 -10.38 0.32 14.10
C ALA A 293 -10.22 -0.67 12.93
N GLY A 294 -10.32 -0.22 11.67
CA GLY A 294 -10.20 -1.06 10.49
C GLY A 294 -11.53 -1.47 9.84
N PRO A 295 -11.54 -2.46 8.92
CA PRO A 295 -10.70 -3.64 8.94
C PRO A 295 -9.43 -3.60 8.11
N ASP A 296 -9.28 -2.65 7.17
CA ASP A 296 -8.09 -2.58 6.30
C ASP A 296 -7.18 -1.40 6.64
N VAL A 297 -7.74 -0.27 7.03
CA VAL A 297 -7.01 0.96 7.36
C VAL A 297 -7.54 1.50 8.68
N ARG A 298 -6.65 1.99 9.56
CA ARG A 298 -7.05 2.61 10.83
C ARG A 298 -6.80 4.10 10.86
N TRP A 299 -7.56 4.79 11.70
CA TRP A 299 -7.24 6.13 12.14
C TRP A 299 -5.88 6.19 12.87
N VAL A 300 -5.12 7.28 12.68
CA VAL A 300 -3.84 7.49 13.38
C VAL A 300 -4.00 7.98 14.83
N GLY A 301 -5.22 8.27 15.28
CA GLY A 301 -5.47 8.75 16.64
C GLY A 301 -5.41 10.27 16.82
N ASN A 302 -5.40 11.06 15.73
CA ASN A 302 -5.58 12.51 15.76
C ASN A 302 -5.83 13.08 14.35
N GLU A 303 -6.49 14.24 14.28
CA GLU A 303 -6.74 14.99 13.04
C GLU A 303 -5.66 16.04 12.73
N LYS A 304 -4.49 15.97 13.38
CA LYS A 304 -3.34 16.85 13.07
C LYS A 304 -2.51 16.30 11.91
N GLY A 305 -2.86 15.11 11.42
CA GLY A 305 -2.13 14.36 10.40
C GLY A 305 -0.78 13.85 10.91
N PHE A 306 -0.64 13.57 12.22
CA PHE A 306 0.64 13.24 12.84
C PHE A 306 0.67 11.81 13.39
N ALA A 307 1.59 11.00 12.90
CA ALA A 307 1.95 9.72 13.48
C ALA A 307 3.03 9.85 14.55
N GLY A 308 3.07 8.88 15.45
CA GLY A 308 4.11 8.75 16.46
C GLY A 308 5.49 8.56 15.83
N THR A 309 6.55 8.86 16.58
CA THR A 309 7.92 8.56 16.10
C THR A 309 8.16 7.06 15.94
N THR A 310 7.42 6.25 16.69
CA THR A 310 7.19 4.81 16.49
C THR A 310 5.82 4.64 15.87
N CYS A 311 5.72 3.87 14.79
CA CYS A 311 4.49 3.59 14.09
C CYS A 311 4.53 2.18 13.45
N TRP A 312 3.91 1.23 14.13
CA TRP A 312 3.67 -0.11 13.62
C TRP A 312 2.41 -0.11 12.75
N ALA A 313 2.49 -0.73 11.58
CA ALA A 313 1.32 -1.07 10.78
C ALA A 313 0.53 -2.22 11.41
N THR A 314 1.13 -2.96 12.34
CA THR A 314 0.50 -4.06 13.07
C THR A 314 -0.25 -3.56 14.31
N ILE A 315 -1.42 -4.12 14.59
CA ILE A 315 -2.22 -3.84 15.79
C ILE A 315 -3.00 -5.08 16.22
N ASN A 316 -3.54 -5.12 17.44
CA ASN A 316 -4.49 -6.15 17.84
C ASN A 316 -5.92 -5.60 17.76
N ARG A 317 -6.67 -5.98 16.72
CA ARG A 317 -8.04 -5.47 16.51
C ARG A 317 -9.03 -5.91 17.58
N THR A 318 -8.80 -7.03 18.25
CA THR A 318 -9.71 -7.51 19.33
C THR A 318 -9.72 -6.57 20.54
N SER A 319 -8.72 -5.68 20.64
CA SER A 319 -8.62 -4.66 21.68
C SER A 319 -9.17 -3.29 21.24
N LEU A 320 -9.74 -3.19 20.03
CA LEU A 320 -10.23 -1.95 19.45
C LEU A 320 -11.75 -1.96 19.32
N SER A 321 -12.33 -0.77 19.35
CA SER A 321 -13.73 -0.49 19.05
C SER A 321 -13.82 0.84 18.32
N ILE A 322 -14.64 0.91 17.26
CA ILE A 322 -14.86 2.13 16.48
C ILE A 322 -15.53 3.20 17.35
N GLY A 323 -15.08 4.46 17.25
CA GLY A 323 -15.59 5.59 18.04
C GLY A 323 -15.03 5.68 19.46
N ASN A 324 -14.01 4.89 19.82
CA ASN A 324 -13.44 4.91 21.17
C ASN A 324 -12.19 5.79 21.28
N ALA A 325 -12.39 7.01 21.78
CA ALA A 325 -11.35 8.01 22.00
C ALA A 325 -10.24 7.58 23.01
N SER A 326 -10.44 6.53 23.82
CA SER A 326 -9.43 6.10 24.80
C SER A 326 -8.22 5.40 24.17
N LEU A 327 -8.25 5.14 22.85
CA LEU A 327 -7.26 4.34 22.15
C LEU A 327 -6.31 5.16 21.26
N GLU A 328 -6.42 6.49 21.25
CA GLU A 328 -5.61 7.40 20.41
C GLU A 328 -4.11 7.07 20.44
N GLY A 329 -3.53 6.92 21.64
CA GLY A 329 -2.11 6.61 21.78
C GLY A 329 -1.72 5.25 21.17
N TYR A 330 -2.57 4.23 21.34
CA TYR A 330 -2.34 2.90 20.79
C TYR A 330 -2.51 2.87 19.27
N LEU A 331 -3.51 3.58 18.74
CA LEU A 331 -3.70 3.79 17.30
C LEU A 331 -2.49 4.50 16.66
N ASN A 332 -1.97 5.52 17.35
CA ASN A 332 -0.86 6.34 16.88
C ASN A 332 0.45 5.58 16.77
N THR A 333 0.74 4.69 17.72
CA THR A 333 1.99 3.92 17.73
C THR A 333 1.89 2.55 17.09
N GLY A 334 0.69 1.96 17.06
CA GLY A 334 0.48 0.54 16.75
C GLY A 334 1.13 -0.40 17.78
N ASP A 335 1.15 -1.69 17.47
CA ASP A 335 1.63 -2.75 18.35
C ASP A 335 2.61 -3.70 17.66
N PRO A 336 3.86 -3.85 18.13
CA PRO A 336 4.80 -4.81 17.58
C PRO A 336 4.35 -6.28 17.72
N ARG A 337 3.37 -6.59 18.57
CA ARG A 337 2.79 -7.94 18.73
C ARG A 337 1.38 -8.04 18.16
N GLY A 338 0.94 -7.01 17.43
CA GLY A 338 -0.36 -6.99 16.77
C GLY A 338 -0.55 -8.16 15.82
N THR A 339 -1.75 -8.72 15.82
CA THR A 339 -2.16 -9.87 15.01
C THR A 339 -2.71 -9.48 13.64
N ASP A 340 -3.00 -8.19 13.45
CA ASP A 340 -3.67 -7.65 12.26
C ASP A 340 -2.77 -6.62 11.58
N TYR A 341 -2.62 -6.70 10.26
CA TYR A 341 -1.94 -5.66 9.47
C TYR A 341 -2.98 -4.59 9.13
N LEU A 342 -2.87 -3.44 9.78
CA LEU A 342 -3.86 -2.38 9.74
C LEU A 342 -3.15 -1.02 9.71
N PRO A 343 -2.52 -0.63 8.58
CA PRO A 343 -1.70 0.55 8.51
C PRO A 343 -2.51 1.82 8.82
N PRO A 344 -1.90 2.82 9.45
CA PRO A 344 -2.59 4.05 9.82
C PRO A 344 -2.67 5.06 8.67
N GLU A 345 -3.82 5.70 8.59
CA GLU A 345 -4.08 6.90 7.79
C GLU A 345 -4.05 8.13 8.69
N CYS A 346 -3.33 9.15 8.25
CA CYS A 346 -3.22 10.45 8.88
C CYS A 346 -4.13 11.45 8.17
N ASP A 347 -5.34 11.62 8.68
CA ASP A 347 -6.31 12.58 8.19
C ASP A 347 -6.06 13.98 8.78
N VAL A 348 -6.20 15.01 7.93
CA VAL A 348 -6.10 16.42 8.32
C VAL A 348 -6.65 17.33 7.23
N SER A 349 -7.30 18.43 7.60
CA SER A 349 -7.71 19.45 6.64
C SER A 349 -6.56 20.35 6.19
N ILE A 350 -6.59 20.81 4.93
CA ILE A 350 -5.74 21.90 4.45
C ILE A 350 -6.12 23.22 5.13
N ARG A 351 -7.35 23.35 5.63
CA ARG A 351 -7.87 24.51 6.40
C ARG A 351 -7.98 24.17 7.88
N GLU A 352 -8.52 25.07 8.69
CA GLU A 352 -8.80 24.77 10.10
C GLU A 352 -9.97 23.80 10.23
N GLY A 353 -11.07 24.06 9.53
CA GLY A 353 -12.24 23.17 9.46
C GLY A 353 -12.16 22.17 8.31
N TRP A 354 -13.01 21.15 8.38
CA TRP A 354 -13.24 20.16 7.33
C TRP A 354 -14.06 20.75 6.19
N PHE A 355 -15.13 21.48 6.47
CA PHE A 355 -15.91 22.17 5.45
C PHE A 355 -15.29 23.52 5.09
N TRP A 356 -15.69 24.06 3.93
CA TRP A 356 -15.15 25.34 3.49
C TRP A 356 -15.79 26.49 4.27
N HIS A 357 -14.95 27.31 4.88
CA HIS A 357 -15.34 28.57 5.51
C HIS A 357 -14.61 29.75 4.88
N LYS A 358 -15.36 30.80 4.52
CA LYS A 358 -14.80 32.02 3.91
C LYS A 358 -13.76 32.72 4.80
N SER A 359 -13.89 32.59 6.12
CA SER A 359 -12.97 33.20 7.10
C SER A 359 -11.63 32.48 7.21
N GLN A 360 -11.52 31.26 6.70
CA GLN A 360 -10.32 30.43 6.83
C GLN A 360 -9.40 30.57 5.61
N SER A 361 -8.15 30.18 5.79
CA SER A 361 -7.13 30.13 4.75
C SER A 361 -6.39 28.79 4.81
N PRO A 362 -5.79 28.32 3.71
CA PRO A 362 -5.05 27.07 3.73
C PRO A 362 -3.78 27.18 4.59
N LYS A 363 -3.42 26.10 5.28
CA LYS A 363 -2.20 25.94 6.08
C LYS A 363 -0.96 26.23 5.23
N GLU A 364 -0.03 27.01 5.78
CA GLU A 364 1.24 27.37 5.15
C GLU A 364 2.03 26.17 4.64
N LEU A 365 2.82 26.35 3.56
CA LEU A 365 3.65 25.30 2.96
C LEU A 365 4.56 24.62 4.00
N SER A 366 5.19 25.40 4.88
CA SER A 366 6.07 24.87 5.94
C SER A 366 5.33 23.94 6.90
N LYS A 367 4.04 24.23 7.17
CA LYS A 367 3.19 23.38 8.00
C LYS A 367 2.78 22.11 7.26
N LEU A 368 2.44 22.20 5.99
CA LEU A 368 2.12 21.03 5.16
C LEU A 368 3.32 20.09 4.99
N LEU A 369 4.53 20.63 4.80
CA LEU A 369 5.75 19.83 4.80
C LEU A 369 5.99 19.18 6.18
N GLN A 370 5.74 19.88 7.28
CA GLN A 370 5.82 19.28 8.62
C GLN A 370 4.83 18.11 8.78
N ILE A 371 3.60 18.27 8.29
CA ILE A 371 2.60 17.19 8.26
C ILE A 371 3.13 16.01 7.44
N TYR A 372 3.57 16.23 6.21
CA TYR A 372 4.11 15.16 5.34
C TYR A 372 5.25 14.36 6.00
N TYR A 373 6.23 15.03 6.63
CA TYR A 373 7.30 14.33 7.36
C TYR A 373 6.83 13.61 8.64
N ASN A 374 5.70 14.03 9.22
CA ASN A 374 5.11 13.41 10.41
C ASN A 374 4.02 12.38 10.09
N SER A 375 3.61 12.21 8.83
CA SER A 375 2.70 11.16 8.34
C SER A 375 3.42 10.20 7.39
N VAL A 376 3.57 10.58 6.11
CA VAL A 376 4.25 9.81 5.05
C VAL A 376 5.67 9.45 5.47
N GLY A 377 6.37 10.40 6.10
CA GLY A 377 7.71 10.18 6.65
C GLY A 377 7.77 9.21 7.83
N ARG A 378 6.63 8.69 8.30
CA ARG A 378 6.50 7.82 9.47
C ARG A 378 5.52 6.66 9.22
N ASN A 379 5.62 6.02 8.05
CA ASN A 379 4.90 4.79 7.72
C ASN A 379 3.38 4.92 7.53
N CYS A 380 2.87 6.11 7.24
CA CYS A 380 1.43 6.37 7.07
C CYS A 380 1.11 6.87 5.66
N VAL A 381 -0.17 6.82 5.29
CA VAL A 381 -0.72 7.64 4.19
C VAL A 381 -1.29 8.92 4.78
N LEU A 382 -1.14 10.04 4.08
CA LEU A 382 -1.73 11.33 4.43
C LEU A 382 -3.04 11.52 3.65
N LEU A 383 -4.16 11.57 4.37
CA LEU A 383 -5.45 12.00 3.82
C LEU A 383 -5.60 13.51 4.04
N LEU A 384 -5.37 14.30 2.99
CA LEU A 384 -5.46 15.76 3.05
C LEU A 384 -6.83 16.24 2.56
N ASN A 385 -7.64 16.80 3.46
CA ASN A 385 -8.94 17.38 3.08
C ASN A 385 -8.78 18.74 2.41
N VAL A 386 -9.51 18.95 1.31
CA VAL A 386 -9.51 20.19 0.51
C VAL A 386 -10.96 20.54 0.13
N PRO A 387 -11.67 21.34 0.94
CA PRO A 387 -13.11 21.47 0.78
C PRO A 387 -13.49 22.42 -0.37
N PRO A 388 -14.39 22.00 -1.28
CA PRO A 388 -15.03 22.90 -2.23
C PRO A 388 -15.83 23.99 -1.52
N ASN A 389 -15.84 25.20 -2.09
CA ASN A 389 -16.55 26.35 -1.56
C ASN A 389 -18.04 26.37 -1.97
N THR A 390 -18.75 27.44 -1.61
CA THR A 390 -20.19 27.61 -1.93
C THR A 390 -20.49 27.76 -3.42
N THR A 391 -19.51 28.02 -4.29
CA THR A 391 -19.73 27.96 -5.75
C THR A 391 -19.63 26.54 -6.29
N GLY A 392 -19.13 25.58 -5.50
CA GLY A 392 -18.89 24.20 -5.90
C GLY A 392 -17.47 23.95 -6.46
N LEU A 393 -16.50 24.83 -6.16
CA LEU A 393 -15.12 24.73 -6.65
C LEU A 393 -14.12 24.69 -5.50
N VAL A 394 -12.99 24.00 -5.70
CA VAL A 394 -11.84 24.19 -4.80
C VAL A 394 -11.31 25.61 -5.00
N SER A 395 -11.15 26.35 -3.90
CA SER A 395 -10.73 27.76 -3.95
C SER A 395 -9.36 27.92 -4.60
N GLU A 396 -9.16 29.01 -5.36
CA GLU A 396 -7.87 29.27 -6.04
C GLU A 396 -6.68 29.29 -5.08
N THR A 397 -6.87 29.79 -3.85
CA THR A 397 -5.83 29.77 -2.80
C THR A 397 -5.41 28.36 -2.41
N ASP A 398 -6.34 27.42 -2.43
CA ASP A 398 -6.11 26.04 -2.01
C ASP A 398 -5.48 25.26 -3.15
N VAL A 399 -5.95 25.47 -4.39
CA VAL A 399 -5.29 24.97 -5.60
C VAL A 399 -3.84 25.47 -5.68
N HIS A 400 -3.60 26.74 -5.40
CA HIS A 400 -2.25 27.30 -5.38
C HIS A 400 -1.38 26.64 -4.31
N ARG A 401 -1.89 26.48 -3.08
CA ARG A 401 -1.16 25.83 -1.98
C ARG A 401 -0.86 24.35 -2.27
N LEU A 402 -1.77 23.63 -2.94
CA LEU A 402 -1.52 22.26 -3.41
C LEU A 402 -0.38 22.20 -4.43
N LYS A 403 -0.35 23.14 -5.39
CA LYS A 403 0.75 23.25 -6.37
C LYS A 403 2.08 23.59 -5.69
N GLU A 404 2.09 24.49 -4.71
CA GLU A 404 3.28 24.77 -3.90
C GLU A 404 3.80 23.51 -3.18
N LEU A 405 2.90 22.74 -2.56
CA LEU A 405 3.26 21.49 -1.89
C LEU A 405 3.83 20.47 -2.87
N ARG A 406 3.18 20.24 -4.02
CA ARG A 406 3.66 19.32 -5.07
C ARG A 406 5.05 19.73 -5.56
N ASN A 407 5.22 21.00 -5.92
CA ASN A 407 6.50 21.55 -6.37
C ASN A 407 7.60 21.38 -5.31
N ALA A 408 7.28 21.59 -4.03
CA ALA A 408 8.22 21.36 -2.94
C ALA A 408 8.63 19.89 -2.85
N LEU A 409 7.67 18.97 -2.89
CA LEU A 409 7.94 17.52 -2.86
C LEU A 409 8.75 17.07 -4.08
N ASP A 410 8.43 17.55 -5.30
CA ASP A 410 9.25 17.29 -6.49
C ASP A 410 10.67 17.82 -6.33
N THR A 411 10.83 19.03 -5.81
CA THR A 411 12.15 19.62 -5.57
C THR A 411 12.97 18.77 -4.59
N ILE A 412 12.34 18.30 -3.52
CA ILE A 412 13.02 17.48 -2.49
C ILE A 412 13.42 16.11 -3.04
N PHE A 413 12.52 15.43 -3.76
CA PHE A 413 12.66 14.00 -4.08
C PHE A 413 13.04 13.70 -5.54
N SER A 414 13.12 14.70 -6.43
CA SER A 414 13.49 14.52 -7.85
C SER A 414 14.88 13.93 -8.07
N VAL A 415 15.79 14.13 -7.12
CA VAL A 415 17.15 13.57 -7.17
C VAL A 415 17.40 12.73 -5.94
N ASN A 416 17.64 11.44 -6.15
CA ASN A 416 18.20 10.56 -5.13
C ASN A 416 19.72 10.52 -5.29
N LEU A 417 20.44 11.21 -4.40
CA LEU A 417 21.90 11.25 -4.43
C LEU A 417 22.53 9.89 -4.15
N ALA A 418 21.79 8.95 -3.56
CA ALA A 418 22.26 7.61 -3.26
C ALA A 418 22.45 6.74 -4.52
N GLU A 419 21.72 7.01 -5.62
CA GLU A 419 21.78 6.19 -6.85
C GLU A 419 23.17 6.17 -7.50
N LYS A 420 23.98 7.20 -7.24
CA LYS A 420 25.35 7.32 -7.76
C LYS A 420 26.40 6.73 -6.82
N CYS A 421 25.99 6.22 -5.66
CA CYS A 421 26.90 5.66 -4.67
C CYS A 421 27.26 4.21 -4.99
N SER A 422 28.46 3.81 -4.55
CA SER A 422 28.75 2.38 -4.38
C SER A 422 28.20 1.89 -3.05
N THR A 423 27.79 0.61 -2.99
CA THR A 423 27.18 0.03 -1.78
C THR A 423 28.03 -1.04 -1.13
N LYS A 424 27.94 -1.13 0.19
CA LYS A 424 28.50 -2.21 1.01
C LYS A 424 27.52 -2.56 2.13
N ALA A 425 27.54 -3.78 2.61
CA ALA A 425 26.78 -4.17 3.80
C ALA A 425 27.62 -5.07 4.71
N SER A 426 27.15 -5.27 5.94
CA SER A 426 27.78 -6.19 6.89
C SER A 426 27.83 -7.62 6.38
N SER A 427 26.74 -8.09 5.77
CA SER A 427 26.64 -9.39 5.11
C SER A 427 25.57 -9.36 4.01
N ARG A 428 25.48 -10.42 3.22
CA ARG A 428 24.42 -10.60 2.21
C ARG A 428 24.00 -12.06 2.13
N ARG A 429 22.71 -12.33 2.11
CA ARG A 429 22.16 -13.68 1.95
C ARG A 429 22.61 -14.28 0.62
N GLY A 430 23.12 -15.51 0.68
CA GLY A 430 23.48 -16.24 -0.53
C GLY A 430 24.75 -15.77 -1.23
N GLY A 431 25.56 -14.94 -0.59
CA GLY A 431 26.79 -14.42 -1.18
C GLY A 431 26.54 -13.45 -2.34
N LYS A 432 27.55 -13.26 -3.20
CA LYS A 432 27.52 -12.26 -4.29
C LYS A 432 26.40 -12.54 -5.30
N ASP A 433 26.13 -13.81 -5.59
CA ASP A 433 25.21 -14.25 -6.63
C ASP A 433 23.82 -14.62 -6.07
N GLY A 434 23.55 -14.27 -4.80
CA GLY A 434 22.32 -14.65 -4.12
C GLY A 434 21.11 -13.75 -4.34
N GLY A 435 21.27 -12.61 -5.01
CA GLY A 435 20.17 -11.70 -5.34
C GLY A 435 19.66 -10.81 -4.20
N PHE A 436 20.27 -10.86 -3.00
CA PHE A 436 19.87 -10.07 -1.82
C PHE A 436 20.94 -9.04 -1.39
N GLY A 437 21.67 -8.51 -2.37
CA GLY A 437 22.77 -7.59 -2.12
C GLY A 437 22.32 -6.17 -1.72
N PRO A 438 23.24 -5.37 -1.15
CA PRO A 438 23.00 -3.97 -0.82
C PRO A 438 22.76 -3.07 -2.04
N GLU A 439 23.15 -3.48 -3.25
CA GLU A 439 22.80 -2.79 -4.49
C GLU A 439 21.28 -2.65 -4.70
N ASN A 440 20.48 -3.60 -4.21
CA ASN A 440 19.03 -3.57 -4.33
C ASN A 440 18.38 -2.38 -3.61
N VAL A 441 19.03 -1.79 -2.58
CA VAL A 441 18.44 -0.64 -1.88
C VAL A 441 18.44 0.65 -2.70
N LEU A 442 19.12 0.65 -3.85
CA LEU A 442 19.25 1.80 -4.75
C LEU A 442 18.49 1.62 -6.06
N ASP A 443 17.88 0.46 -6.30
CA ASP A 443 17.10 0.24 -7.50
C ASP A 443 15.71 0.89 -7.41
N GLY A 444 14.90 0.75 -8.46
CA GLY A 444 13.54 1.29 -8.51
C GLY A 444 12.44 0.32 -8.05
N ASP A 445 12.75 -0.95 -7.73
CA ASP A 445 11.76 -1.96 -7.35
C ASP A 445 11.67 -2.12 -5.84
N HIS A 446 10.99 -1.17 -5.20
CA HIS A 446 10.89 -1.14 -3.74
C HIS A 446 10.00 -2.24 -3.12
N LEU A 447 9.39 -3.11 -3.93
CA LEU A 447 8.49 -4.18 -3.47
C LEU A 447 9.16 -5.56 -3.47
N TRP A 448 9.87 -5.90 -4.55
CA TRP A 448 10.35 -7.28 -4.76
C TRP A 448 11.86 -7.44 -4.66
N THR A 449 12.62 -6.36 -4.79
CA THR A 449 14.05 -6.36 -4.53
C THR A 449 14.34 -5.71 -3.18
N TYR A 450 15.29 -6.30 -2.47
CA TYR A 450 15.71 -5.81 -1.15
C TYR A 450 17.06 -6.40 -0.77
N TRP A 451 17.75 -5.70 0.12
CA TRP A 451 18.87 -6.26 0.84
C TRP A 451 18.36 -7.16 1.97
N ALA A 452 18.98 -8.33 2.10
CA ALA A 452 18.84 -9.19 3.27
C ALA A 452 20.24 -9.61 3.75
N PRO A 453 20.52 -9.52 5.06
CA PRO A 453 21.77 -10.04 5.62
C PRO A 453 21.85 -11.56 5.48
N ALA A 454 23.05 -12.10 5.60
CA ALA A 454 23.25 -13.55 5.66
C ALA A 454 22.47 -14.18 6.82
N ASP A 455 22.07 -15.44 6.64
CA ASP A 455 21.56 -16.26 7.73
C ASP A 455 22.70 -16.46 8.74
N GLU A 456 22.57 -15.91 9.94
CA GLU A 456 23.45 -16.25 11.06
C GLU A 456 22.78 -17.36 11.87
N ASP A 457 23.51 -18.46 12.14
CA ASP A 457 23.03 -19.61 12.92
C ASP A 457 22.92 -19.31 14.44
N ASP A 458 23.32 -18.13 14.92
CA ASP A 458 23.44 -17.85 16.36
C ASP A 458 22.62 -16.63 16.81
N GLY A 459 21.82 -16.83 17.85
CA GLY A 459 20.84 -15.89 18.37
C GLY A 459 21.35 -14.46 18.64
N GLY A 460 20.74 -13.49 17.97
CA GLY A 460 20.33 -12.23 18.60
C GLY A 460 21.29 -11.04 18.59
N GLU A 461 22.55 -11.15 18.18
CA GLU A 461 23.54 -10.04 18.28
C GLU A 461 24.23 -9.64 16.96
N ALA A 462 23.64 -9.95 15.81
CA ALA A 462 24.21 -9.58 14.51
C ALA A 462 24.19 -8.06 14.24
N ASP A 463 25.36 -7.46 13.98
CA ASP A 463 25.48 -6.05 13.61
C ASP A 463 25.11 -5.82 12.13
N HIS A 464 23.87 -5.42 11.87
CA HIS A 464 23.33 -5.23 10.53
C HIS A 464 23.50 -3.79 10.04
N TRP A 465 24.21 -3.58 8.93
CA TRP A 465 24.35 -2.25 8.35
C TRP A 465 24.50 -2.26 6.82
N ILE A 466 24.09 -1.15 6.21
CA ILE A 466 24.26 -0.83 4.79
C ILE A 466 24.99 0.51 4.69
N GLU A 467 26.00 0.58 3.85
CA GLU A 467 26.78 1.77 3.54
C GLU A 467 26.61 2.18 2.09
N MET A 468 26.42 3.48 1.88
CA MET A 468 26.52 4.14 0.59
C MET A 468 27.75 5.03 0.61
N ARG A 469 28.60 4.89 -0.39
CA ARG A 469 29.83 5.66 -0.55
C ARG A 469 29.71 6.52 -1.79
N GLY A 470 29.71 7.84 -1.60
CA GLY A 470 29.65 8.81 -2.68
C GLY A 470 30.94 8.81 -3.51
N THR A 471 30.84 9.40 -4.70
CA THR A 471 31.96 9.66 -5.61
C THR A 471 32.67 10.98 -5.24
N ASP A 472 33.68 11.36 -6.03
CA ASP A 472 34.47 12.58 -5.81
C ASP A 472 33.57 13.82 -5.66
N GLY A 473 33.72 14.55 -4.55
CA GLY A 473 32.93 15.75 -4.20
C GLY A 473 32.02 15.60 -2.97
N GLY A 474 31.75 14.37 -2.53
CA GLY A 474 30.95 14.07 -1.34
C GLY A 474 29.44 14.28 -1.55
N LEU A 475 28.65 13.75 -0.63
CA LEU A 475 27.19 13.78 -0.61
C LEU A 475 26.70 14.97 0.22
N ARG A 476 25.87 15.83 -0.36
CA ARG A 476 25.27 16.99 0.32
C ARG A 476 23.75 16.82 0.40
N PHE A 477 23.23 16.55 1.60
CA PHE A 477 21.83 16.20 1.82
C PHE A 477 21.34 16.62 3.21
N ASN A 478 20.04 16.61 3.44
CA ASN A 478 19.44 16.79 4.78
C ASN A 478 18.18 15.93 5.00
N VAL A 479 17.90 15.01 4.08
CA VAL A 479 16.80 14.04 4.19
C VAL A 479 17.34 12.65 3.87
N VAL A 480 17.07 11.69 4.76
CA VAL A 480 17.38 10.27 4.55
C VAL A 480 16.09 9.48 4.50
N ARG A 481 15.85 8.77 3.39
CA ARG A 481 14.73 7.85 3.20
C ARG A 481 15.18 6.42 3.49
N ILE A 482 14.37 5.66 4.21
CA ILE A 482 14.57 4.22 4.45
C ILE A 482 13.22 3.52 4.22
N GLN A 483 13.20 2.39 3.51
CA GLN A 483 12.00 1.58 3.26
C GLN A 483 12.28 0.10 3.54
N GLU A 484 11.34 -0.58 4.19
CA GLU A 484 11.35 -2.03 4.35
C GLU A 484 10.62 -2.74 3.21
N ALA A 485 10.99 -4.00 2.95
CA ALA A 485 10.19 -4.90 2.11
C ALA A 485 8.93 -5.36 2.86
N VAL A 486 7.98 -4.45 3.09
CA VAL A 486 6.80 -4.68 3.95
C VAL A 486 5.84 -5.75 3.45
N GLY A 487 5.92 -6.14 2.16
CA GLY A 487 5.23 -7.32 1.63
C GLY A 487 5.65 -8.63 2.30
N LEU A 488 6.80 -8.64 2.99
CA LEU A 488 7.28 -9.75 3.83
C LEU A 488 7.17 -9.45 5.34
N GLY A 489 6.35 -8.45 5.72
CA GLY A 489 6.10 -8.04 7.09
C GLY A 489 7.01 -6.92 7.57
N GLN A 490 6.52 -6.10 8.50
CA GLN A 490 7.29 -5.01 9.13
C GLN A 490 8.20 -5.55 10.25
N ARG A 491 9.49 -5.20 10.22
CA ARG A 491 10.53 -5.85 11.03
C ARG A 491 11.30 -4.88 11.92
N ILE A 492 11.82 -3.79 11.35
CA ILE A 492 12.78 -2.91 12.02
C ILE A 492 12.14 -2.24 13.24
N LYS A 493 12.75 -2.42 14.41
CA LYS A 493 12.35 -1.81 15.69
C LYS A 493 13.16 -0.57 16.02
N ARG A 494 14.45 -0.57 15.66
CA ARG A 494 15.37 0.57 15.84
C ARG A 494 16.45 0.61 14.77
N HIS A 495 16.84 1.82 14.42
CA HIS A 495 17.91 2.08 13.47
C HIS A 495 18.62 3.40 13.77
N GLU A 496 19.83 3.52 13.25
CA GLU A 496 20.71 4.67 13.37
C GLU A 496 21.27 5.05 12.00
N VAL A 497 21.54 6.34 11.79
CA VAL A 497 22.14 6.85 10.56
C VAL A 497 23.42 7.60 10.91
N TYR A 498 24.49 7.26 10.20
CA TYR A 498 25.82 7.83 10.38
C TYR A 498 26.31 8.47 9.07
N VAL A 499 27.06 9.57 9.21
CA VAL A 499 27.81 10.20 8.11
C VAL A 499 29.27 10.30 8.54
N ASP A 500 30.17 9.70 7.76
CA ASP A 500 31.61 9.63 8.04
C ASP A 500 31.92 9.20 9.48
N GLY A 501 31.17 8.21 9.98
CA GLY A 501 31.31 7.66 11.33
C GLY A 501 30.61 8.44 12.44
N LYS A 502 30.06 9.63 12.18
CA LYS A 502 29.27 10.42 13.14
C LYS A 502 27.79 10.11 13.05
N LYS A 503 27.14 9.76 14.17
CA LYS A 503 25.68 9.58 14.22
C LYS A 503 24.97 10.92 13.99
N ILE A 504 24.11 10.96 12.99
CA ILE A 504 23.34 12.16 12.60
C ILE A 504 21.83 12.02 12.86
N ALA A 505 21.32 10.79 12.89
CA ALA A 505 19.92 10.50 13.17
C ALA A 505 19.76 9.12 13.81
N GLN A 506 18.64 8.91 14.48
CA GLN A 506 18.20 7.61 14.98
C GLN A 506 16.68 7.56 14.99
N GLY A 507 16.11 6.38 14.89
CA GLY A 507 14.66 6.17 14.88
C GLY A 507 14.28 4.79 15.39
N THR A 508 12.99 4.59 15.58
CA THR A 508 12.41 3.29 15.94
C THR A 508 12.00 2.54 14.67
N THR A 509 10.71 2.51 14.34
CA THR A 509 10.18 1.79 13.19
C THR A 509 10.53 2.45 11.86
N VAL A 510 10.60 1.63 10.81
CA VAL A 510 10.71 2.09 9.42
C VAL A 510 9.40 1.88 8.68
N GLY A 511 8.98 0.63 8.49
CA GLY A 511 7.81 0.25 7.70
C GLY A 511 7.97 0.56 6.21
N HIS A 512 6.86 0.94 5.57
CA HIS A 512 6.81 1.27 4.16
C HIS A 512 7.74 2.43 3.82
N LYS A 513 7.78 3.46 4.67
CA LYS A 513 8.67 4.60 4.50
C LYS A 513 8.98 5.32 5.80
N ARG A 514 10.27 5.59 6.01
CA ARG A 514 10.80 6.49 7.03
C ARG A 514 11.59 7.62 6.38
N LEU A 515 11.27 8.86 6.75
CA LEU A 515 12.02 10.04 6.35
C LEU A 515 12.64 10.70 7.58
N HIS A 516 13.97 10.83 7.58
CA HIS A 516 14.69 11.64 8.55
C HIS A 516 15.04 12.99 7.95
N ARG A 517 14.26 14.02 8.27
CA ARG A 517 14.65 15.41 8.03
C ARG A 517 15.63 15.83 9.12
N LEU A 518 16.90 16.03 8.77
CA LEU A 518 18.00 16.15 9.72
C LEU A 518 17.93 17.45 10.52
N LYS A 519 17.95 17.32 11.85
CA LYS A 519 17.84 18.46 12.79
C LYS A 519 18.98 19.47 12.64
N GLY A 520 20.17 19.00 12.26
CA GLY A 520 21.36 19.84 12.03
C GLY A 520 21.38 20.54 10.66
N GLY A 521 20.34 20.39 9.85
CA GLY A 521 20.29 20.96 8.49
C GLY A 521 21.10 20.13 7.50
N VAL A 522 21.69 20.81 6.52
CA VAL A 522 22.47 20.18 5.45
C VAL A 522 23.78 19.62 5.99
N VAL A 523 23.99 18.33 5.75
CA VAL A 523 25.25 17.64 6.05
C VAL A 523 26.02 17.41 4.75
N GLN A 524 27.34 17.38 4.87
CA GLN A 524 28.25 16.98 3.79
C GLN A 524 29.13 15.84 4.29
N GLY A 525 29.24 14.76 3.52
CA GLY A 525 30.11 13.64 3.86
C GLY A 525 30.25 12.61 2.74
N SER A 526 31.17 11.67 2.88
CA SER A 526 31.52 10.73 1.80
C SER A 526 30.88 9.35 1.99
N VAL A 527 30.64 8.95 3.23
CA VAL A 527 30.09 7.65 3.59
C VAL A 527 28.84 7.85 4.44
N VAL A 528 27.72 7.31 3.99
CA VAL A 528 26.48 7.26 4.77
C VAL A 528 26.19 5.82 5.14
N ARG A 529 26.04 5.54 6.44
CA ARG A 529 25.72 4.20 6.94
C ARG A 529 24.35 4.21 7.62
N VAL A 530 23.47 3.30 7.22
CA VAL A 530 22.25 2.95 7.95
C VAL A 530 22.53 1.67 8.72
N ARG A 531 22.41 1.72 10.05
CA ARG A 531 22.63 0.60 10.97
C ARG A 531 21.31 0.18 11.60
N ILE A 532 20.96 -1.09 11.51
CA ILE A 532 19.77 -1.64 12.14
C ILE A 532 20.19 -2.26 13.47
N THR A 533 19.69 -1.71 14.57
CA THR A 533 20.11 -2.09 15.92
C THR A 533 19.12 -3.02 16.61
N GLU A 534 17.85 -3.01 16.20
CA GLU A 534 16.84 -3.96 16.68
C GLU A 534 15.82 -4.26 15.56
N SER A 535 15.42 -5.54 15.42
CA SER A 535 14.45 -5.98 14.41
C SER A 535 13.62 -7.19 14.90
N LYS A 536 12.43 -7.40 14.35
CA LYS A 536 11.71 -8.69 14.41
C LYS A 536 12.35 -9.58 13.33
N GLY A 537 13.26 -10.47 13.72
CA GLY A 537 14.00 -11.31 12.77
C GLY A 537 14.93 -10.51 11.84
N LEU A 538 15.40 -11.16 10.76
CA LEU A 538 16.32 -10.55 9.80
C LEU A 538 15.70 -9.30 9.16
N PRO A 539 16.36 -8.13 9.24
CA PRO A 539 15.86 -6.91 8.62
C PRO A 539 15.93 -6.99 7.10
N LEU A 540 14.88 -6.48 6.44
CA LEU A 540 14.81 -6.40 4.98
C LEU A 540 14.64 -4.93 4.58
N VAL A 541 15.60 -4.40 3.83
CA VAL A 541 15.57 -3.00 3.38
C VAL A 541 15.43 -3.00 1.88
N SER A 542 14.34 -2.44 1.37
CA SER A 542 14.07 -2.35 -0.07
C SER A 542 14.53 -1.03 -0.67
N SER A 543 14.69 0.03 0.14
CA SER A 543 15.24 1.27 -0.38
C SER A 543 15.93 2.14 0.65
N ILE A 544 17.01 2.80 0.24
CA ILE A 544 17.61 3.94 0.93
C ILE A 544 17.78 5.10 -0.06
N GLY A 545 17.38 6.29 0.35
CA GLY A 545 17.50 7.50 -0.46
C GLY A 545 18.17 8.65 0.30
N LEU A 546 18.94 9.47 -0.40
CA LEU A 546 19.57 10.68 0.13
C LEU A 546 19.09 11.89 -0.68
N HIS A 547 18.43 12.83 -0.01
CA HIS A 547 17.72 13.93 -0.65
C HIS A 547 18.03 15.28 0.00
N LEU A 548 17.86 16.35 -0.77
CA LEU A 548 18.06 17.72 -0.32
C LEU A 548 16.72 18.44 -0.27
N ASP A 549 16.28 18.80 0.93
CA ASP A 549 15.17 19.70 1.20
C ASP A 549 15.68 21.14 1.35
N PRO A 550 15.53 21.99 0.33
CA PRO A 550 15.98 23.39 0.39
C PRO A 550 15.07 24.26 1.27
N PHE A 551 13.87 23.78 1.63
CA PHE A 551 12.90 24.49 2.47
C PHE A 551 13.20 24.30 3.97
N TRP A 552 14.11 23.37 4.31
CA TRP A 552 14.52 23.10 5.67
C TRP A 552 15.83 23.79 6.05
N GLN A 553 15.70 24.91 6.74
CA GLN A 553 16.80 25.63 7.38
C GLN A 553 16.54 25.72 8.89
N PRO A 554 17.02 24.76 9.69
CA PRO A 554 16.85 24.81 11.14
C PRO A 554 17.55 26.06 11.67
N LYS A 555 16.77 27.04 12.17
CA LYS A 555 17.31 28.20 12.88
C LYS A 555 17.80 27.74 14.25
N ASP A 556 18.97 28.24 14.66
CA ASP A 556 19.64 27.94 15.94
C ASP A 556 18.66 27.75 17.10
N GLY A 557 18.38 26.49 17.45
CA GLY A 557 17.79 26.09 18.73
C GLY A 557 16.33 26.45 19.02
N LYS A 558 15.54 27.00 18.10
CA LYS A 558 14.10 27.27 18.35
C LYS A 558 13.20 26.27 17.62
N TRP A 559 12.58 25.38 18.39
CA TRP A 559 11.50 24.50 17.95
C TRP A 559 10.20 25.30 17.79
N LEU A 560 9.44 25.04 16.72
CA LEU A 560 8.01 25.37 16.56
C LEU A 560 7.21 24.07 16.61
#